data_AF-A0A927KLJ9-F1
#
_entry.id   AF-A0A927KLJ9-F1
#
_cell.length_a   1.000
_cell.length_b   1.000
_cell.length_c   1.000
_cell.angle_alpha   90.00
_cell.angle_beta   90.00
_cell.angle_gamma   90.00
#
_symmetry.space_group_name_H-M   'P 1'
#
loop_
_entity.id
_entity.type
_entity.pdbx_description
1 polymer ?
#
loop_
_entity_poly.entity_id
_entity_poly.type
_entity_poly.pdbx_seq_one_letter_code
_entity_poly.pdbx_strand_id
1 'polypeptide(L)'
;MRFLLRIVVVIYGLCCIAALSWLMWRGSGWFGVSDPLAGVYAIALGMPWTLWLDRVPGNFFLVKVLAITVAMAINYSVASLLTRRRYRRW
;
A
#
# COMPACT_ATOMS: atom_id res chain seq x y z
N MET A 1 -15.09 11.86 -17.00
CA MET A 1 -14.13 12.12 -15.88
C MET A 1 -14.50 11.42 -14.56
N ARG A 2 -15.73 11.57 -14.05
CA ARG A 2 -16.14 11.09 -12.71
C ARG A 2 -16.00 9.56 -12.51
N PHE A 3 -16.44 8.78 -13.50
CA PHE A 3 -16.33 7.31 -13.49
C PHE A 3 -14.87 6.84 -13.52
N LEU A 4 -14.03 7.48 -14.33
CA LEU A 4 -12.60 7.17 -14.45
C LEU A 4 -11.86 7.35 -13.13
N LEU A 5 -12.10 8.45 -12.40
CA LEU A 5 -11.47 8.67 -11.08
C LEU A 5 -11.85 7.58 -10.07
N ARG A 6 -13.13 7.16 -10.08
CA ARG A 6 -13.59 6.07 -9.20
C ARG A 6 -12.92 4.74 -9.56
N ILE A 7 -12.80 4.42 -10.85
CA ILE A 7 -12.08 3.23 -11.30
C ILE A 7 -10.63 3.27 -10.84
N VAL A 8 -9.93 4.39 -11.03
CA VAL A 8 -8.52 4.52 -10.61
C VAL A 8 -8.36 4.28 -9.11
N VAL A 9 -9.24 4.84 -8.27
CA VAL A 9 -9.19 4.61 -6.81
C VAL A 9 -9.45 3.14 -6.46
N VAL A 10 -10.41 2.49 -7.12
CA VAL A 10 -10.69 1.06 -6.89
C VAL A 10 -9.51 0.20 -7.32
N ILE A 11 -8.94 0.44 -8.50
CA ILE A 11 -7.75 -0.27 -8.98
C ILE A 11 -6.58 -0.08 -8.01
N TYR A 12 -6.34 1.16 -7.56
CA TYR A 12 -5.30 1.43 -6.57
C TYR A 12 -5.51 0.63 -5.28
N GLY A 13 -6.75 0.57 -4.76
CA GLY A 13 -7.09 -0.24 -3.60
C GLY A 13 -6.82 -1.73 -3.82
N LEU A 14 -7.21 -2.28 -4.98
CA LEU A 14 -6.94 -3.68 -5.34
C LEU A 14 -5.44 -3.96 -5.45
N CYS A 15 -4.66 -3.04 -6.03
CA CYS A 15 -3.21 -3.14 -6.08
C CYS A 15 -2.58 -3.16 -4.68
N CYS A 16 -3.09 -2.36 -3.74
CA CYS A 16 -2.61 -2.37 -2.36
C CYS A 16 -2.87 -3.72 -1.67
N ILE A 17 -4.08 -4.27 -1.84
CA ILE A 17 -4.42 -5.60 -1.30
C ILE A 17 -3.52 -6.67 -1.92
N ALA A 18 -3.38 -6.67 -3.25
CA ALA A 18 -2.53 -7.63 -3.95
C ALA A 18 -1.06 -7.55 -3.49
N ALA A 19 -0.52 -6.34 -3.32
CA ALA A 19 0.85 -6.15 -2.84
C ALA A 19 1.04 -6.64 -1.40
N LEU A 20 0.09 -6.39 -0.51
CA LEU A 20 0.14 -6.89 0.87
C LEU A 20 0.00 -8.42 0.94
N SER A 21 -0.93 -8.99 0.18
CA SER A 21 -1.07 -10.44 0.06
C SER A 21 0.20 -11.08 -0.49
N TRP A 22 0.83 -10.47 -1.50
CA TRP A 22 2.09 -10.93 -2.08
C TRP A 22 3.24 -10.85 -1.06
N LEU A 23 3.34 -9.76 -0.31
CA LEU A 23 4.33 -9.58 0.74
C LEU A 23 4.17 -10.62 1.86
N MET A 24 2.94 -10.96 2.26
CA MET A 24 2.69 -12.01 3.25
C MET A 24 2.98 -13.41 2.72
N TRP A 25 2.66 -13.66 1.45
CA TRP A 25 2.89 -14.96 0.83
C TRP A 25 4.38 -15.23 0.56
N ARG A 26 5.12 -14.24 0.06
CA ARG A 26 6.53 -14.40 -0.34
C ARG A 26 7.54 -13.88 0.68
N GLY A 27 7.13 -13.00 1.60
CA GLY A 27 8.01 -12.48 2.65
C GLY A 27 8.39 -13.53 3.70
N SER A 28 7.54 -14.54 3.93
CA SER A 28 7.85 -15.72 4.73
C SER A 28 8.75 -16.73 4.01
N GLY A 29 8.96 -16.55 2.70
CA GLY A 29 9.76 -17.39 1.84
C GLY A 29 9.06 -18.68 1.39
N TRP A 30 9.27 -19.07 0.13
CA TRP A 30 8.89 -20.40 -0.37
C TRP A 30 10.09 -21.33 -0.15
N PHE A 31 9.90 -22.48 0.52
CA PHE A 31 10.98 -23.42 0.84
C PHE A 31 12.12 -22.84 1.70
N GLY A 32 11.83 -21.84 2.54
CA GLY A 32 12.83 -21.21 3.42
C GLY A 32 13.69 -20.12 2.75
N VAL A 33 13.41 -19.77 1.49
CA VAL A 33 14.09 -18.67 0.79
C VAL A 33 13.16 -17.46 0.73
N SER A 34 13.47 -16.44 1.53
CA SER A 34 12.77 -15.14 1.48
C SER A 34 13.07 -14.42 0.17
N ASP A 35 12.03 -13.91 -0.50
CA ASP A 35 12.17 -13.13 -1.72
C ASP A 35 12.34 -11.64 -1.36
N PRO A 36 13.54 -11.05 -1.49
CA PRO A 36 13.80 -9.68 -1.07
C PRO A 36 13.00 -8.65 -1.89
N LEU A 37 12.52 -9.03 -3.08
CA LEU A 37 11.74 -8.14 -3.94
C LEU A 37 10.23 -8.19 -3.67
N ALA A 38 9.76 -9.09 -2.79
CA ALA A 38 8.34 -9.23 -2.45
C ALA A 38 7.71 -7.93 -1.91
N GLY A 39 8.51 -7.06 -1.28
CA GLY A 39 8.07 -5.79 -0.72
C GLY A 39 8.07 -4.60 -1.67
N VAL A 40 8.62 -4.72 -2.88
CA VAL A 40 8.82 -3.56 -3.79
C VAL A 40 7.50 -2.87 -4.13
N TYR A 41 6.46 -3.65 -4.45
CA TYR A 41 5.14 -3.10 -4.74
C TYR A 41 4.51 -2.41 -3.53
N ALA A 42 4.70 -2.97 -2.33
CA ALA A 42 4.18 -2.39 -1.10
C ALA A 42 4.91 -1.08 -0.75
N ILE A 43 6.22 -1.02 -1.01
CA ILE A 43 7.03 0.19 -0.83
C ILE A 43 6.54 1.31 -1.75
N ALA A 44 6.36 1.01 -3.04
CA ALA A 44 5.94 2.00 -4.04
C ALA A 44 4.52 2.52 -3.76
N LEU A 45 3.56 1.63 -3.49
CA LEU A 45 2.17 1.99 -3.24
C LEU A 45 1.96 2.69 -1.88
N GLY A 46 2.85 2.44 -0.92
CA GLY A 46 2.86 3.07 0.40
C GLY A 46 3.62 4.40 0.46
N MET A 47 4.19 4.89 -0.65
CA MET A 47 4.84 6.20 -0.68
C MET A 47 3.85 7.33 -0.33
N PRO A 48 4.31 8.44 0.27
CA PRO A 48 5.70 8.74 0.65
C PRO A 48 6.11 8.16 2.02
N TRP A 49 5.18 7.56 2.75
CA TRP A 49 5.37 7.12 4.14
C TRP A 49 6.48 6.08 4.30
N THR A 50 6.68 5.25 3.27
CA THR A 50 7.70 4.19 3.25
C THR A 50 9.12 4.74 3.33
N LEU A 51 9.37 5.96 2.85
CA LEU A 51 10.65 6.65 2.99
C LEU A 51 10.98 7.00 4.44
N TRP A 52 9.96 7.18 5.28
CA TRP A 52 10.12 7.43 6.71
C TRP A 52 10.29 6.12 7.48
N LEU A 53 9.59 5.05 7.06
CA LEU A 53 9.69 3.74 7.69
C LEU A 53 11.07 3.09 7.53
N ASP A 54 11.78 3.40 6.45
CA ASP A 54 13.15 2.92 6.23
C ASP A 54 14.16 3.50 7.25
N ARG A 55 13.86 4.67 7.83
CA ARG A 55 14.71 5.32 8.84
C ARG A 55 14.54 4.76 10.25
N VAL A 56 13.55 3.91 10.48
CA VAL A 56 13.28 3.33 11.81
C VAL A 56 14.26 2.18 12.06
N PRO A 57 15.17 2.28 13.04
CA PRO A 57 16.10 1.21 13.36
C PRO A 57 15.36 -0.01 13.92
N GLY A 58 15.83 -1.21 13.55
CA GLY A 58 15.27 -2.48 14.00
C GLY A 58 14.61 -3.29 12.89
N ASN A 59 14.66 -4.62 13.02
CA ASN A 59 14.14 -5.58 12.04
C ASN A 59 12.81 -6.21 12.49
N PHE A 60 11.85 -5.38 12.90
CA PHE A 60 10.53 -5.84 13.29
C PHE A 60 9.63 -5.98 12.06
N PHE A 61 9.70 -7.13 11.39
CA PHE A 61 8.95 -7.41 10.17
C PHE A 61 7.45 -7.08 10.29
N LEU A 62 6.79 -7.57 11.36
CA LEU A 62 5.37 -7.33 11.60
C LEU A 62 5.03 -5.85 11.78
N VAL A 63 5.89 -5.09 12.49
CA VAL A 63 5.68 -3.66 12.71
C VAL A 63 5.80 -2.89 11.38
N LYS A 64 6.79 -3.23 10.55
CA LYS A 64 6.96 -2.62 9.23
C LYS A 64 5.79 -2.93 8.29
N VAL A 65 5.29 -4.16 8.31
CA VAL A 65 4.10 -4.57 7.53
C VAL A 65 2.85 -3.81 7.98
N LEU A 66 2.61 -3.74 9.29
CA LEU A 66 1.49 -2.97 9.85
C LEU A 66 1.59 -1.49 9.47
N ALA A 67 2.77 -0.90 9.59
CA ALA A 67 2.97 0.50 9.25
C ALA A 67 2.76 0.78 7.76
N ILE A 68 3.22 -0.09 6.86
CA ILE A 68 2.96 0.01 5.42
C ILE A 68 1.46 -0.14 5.12
N THR A 69 0.78 -1.06 5.81
CA THR A 69 -0.67 -1.27 5.66
C THR A 69 -1.45 0.00 6.05
N VAL A 70 -1.08 0.63 7.17
CA VAL A 70 -1.67 1.89 7.62
C VAL A 70 -1.38 3.02 6.62
N ALA A 71 -0.14 3.12 6.11
CA ALA A 71 0.24 4.11 5.10
C ALA A 71 -0.61 3.99 3.82
N MET A 72 -0.77 2.77 3.28
CA MET A 72 -1.63 2.51 2.12
C MET A 72 -3.10 2.85 2.41
N ALA A 73 -3.60 2.51 3.60
CA ALA A 73 -4.97 2.84 4.00
C ALA A 73 -5.20 4.35 4.08
N ILE A 74 -4.22 5.12 4.57
CA ILE A 74 -4.26 6.59 4.57
C ILE A 74 -4.32 7.12 3.14
N ASN A 75 -3.43 6.65 2.25
CA ASN A 75 -3.40 7.05 0.84
C ASN A 75 -4.76 6.78 0.15
N TYR A 76 -5.27 5.56 0.31
CA TYR A 76 -6.57 5.18 -0.24
C TYR A 76 -7.72 6.03 0.31
N SER A 77 -7.71 6.32 1.61
CA SER A 77 -8.72 7.15 2.27
C SER A 77 -8.70 8.58 1.74
N VAL A 78 -7.52 9.17 1.60
CA VAL A 78 -7.35 10.52 1.01
C VAL A 78 -7.83 10.54 -0.44
N ALA A 79 -7.41 9.58 -1.27
CA ALA A 79 -7.84 9.49 -2.66
C ALA A 79 -9.37 9.32 -2.79
N SER A 80 -9.96 8.49 -1.92
CA SER A 80 -11.41 8.29 -1.84
C SER A 80 -12.15 9.56 -1.42
N LEU A 81 -11.65 10.27 -0.40
CA LEU A 81 -12.21 11.53 0.09
C LEU A 81 -12.16 12.62 -0.97
N LEU A 82 -11.02 12.79 -1.65
CA LEU A 82 -10.86 13.78 -2.72
C LEU A 82 -11.81 13.49 -3.89
N THR A 83 -11.96 12.22 -4.27
CA THR A 83 -12.89 11.80 -5.32
C THR A 83 -14.35 12.09 -4.92
N ARG A 84 -14.73 11.82 -3.66
CA ARG A 84 -16.06 12.14 -3.11
C ARG A 84 -16.33 13.64 -2.97
N ARG A 85 -15.33 14.44 -2.56
CA ARG A 85 -15.48 15.90 -2.44
C ARG A 85 -15.65 16.56 -3.80
N ARG A 86 -14.90 16.09 -4.81
CA ARG A 86 -15.06 16.56 -6.20
C ARG A 86 -16.39 16.13 -6.80
N TYR A 87 -17.03 15.08 -6.27
CA TYR A 87 -18.40 14.70 -6.64
C TYR A 87 -19.46 15.69 -6.16
N ARG A 88 -19.28 16.37 -5.01
CA ARG A 88 -20.28 17.29 -4.43
C ARG A 88 -20.25 18.73 -4.99
N ARG A 89 -19.17 19.14 -5.66
CA ARG A 89 -19.00 20.53 -6.15
C ARG A 89 -19.47 20.76 -7.60
N TRP A 90 -20.04 19.74 -8.24
CA TRP A 90 -20.51 19.76 -9.64
C TRP A 90 -21.83 18.99 -9.74
#